data_AF-A0A7Z9E324-F1
#
_entry.id   AF-A0A7Z9E324-F1
#
_cell.length_a   1.000
_cell.length_b   1.000
_cell.length_c   1.000
_cell.angle_alpha   90.00
_cell.angle_beta   90.00
_cell.angle_gamma   90.00
#
_symmetry.space_group_name_H-M   'P 1'
#
loop_
_entity.id
_entity.type
_entity.pdbx_description
1 polymer ?
#
loop_
_entity_poly.entity_id
_entity_poly.type
_entity_poly.pdbx_seq_one_letter_code
_entity_poly.pdbx_strand_id
1 'polypeptide(L)'
;MMKKLPSLVLTILASSLISLPAEAGVLGGIDVQKACKNQYLLYPSIKARLAGSNAYSWKCSVYDAFNLIPLRNFSVDMTKACKVQYNNPKAFAETTNWTNPYSWRCRF
;
A
#
# COMPACT_ATOMS: atom_id res chain seq x y z
N MET A 1 53.82 1.34 -56.23
CA MET A 1 53.85 0.65 -54.91
C MET A 1 52.77 1.23 -54.02
N MET A 2 51.61 0.57 -53.88
CA MET A 2 50.50 1.02 -53.02
C MET A 2 50.57 0.30 -51.66
N LYS A 3 50.75 1.08 -50.58
CA LYS A 3 50.72 0.58 -49.20
C LYS A 3 49.26 0.41 -48.75
N LYS A 4 48.85 -0.81 -48.42
CA LYS A 4 47.53 -1.10 -47.84
C LYS A 4 47.55 -0.75 -46.34
N LEU A 5 46.59 0.06 -45.88
CA LEU A 5 46.31 0.25 -44.45
C LEU A 5 45.41 -0.88 -43.93
N PRO A 6 45.66 -1.42 -42.73
CA PRO A 6 44.76 -2.37 -42.09
C PRO A 6 43.57 -1.63 -41.45
N SER A 7 42.37 -2.13 -41.72
CA SER A 7 41.12 -1.65 -41.15
C SER A 7 40.98 -2.18 -39.72
N LEU A 8 40.88 -1.28 -38.74
CA LEU A 8 40.71 -1.61 -37.32
C LEU A 8 39.21 -1.68 -37.00
N VAL A 9 38.69 -2.88 -36.76
CA VAL A 9 37.28 -3.11 -36.40
C VAL A 9 37.14 -3.00 -34.87
N LEU A 10 36.52 -1.92 -34.40
CA LEU A 10 36.22 -1.67 -32.99
C LEU A 10 34.92 -2.38 -32.59
N THR A 11 35.01 -3.46 -31.82
CA THR A 11 33.86 -4.23 -31.32
C THR A 11 33.38 -3.65 -29.99
N ILE A 12 32.20 -3.03 -29.99
CA ILE A 12 31.55 -2.50 -28.79
C ILE A 12 30.84 -3.67 -28.09
N LEU A 13 31.35 -4.12 -26.93
CA LEU A 13 30.63 -5.06 -26.07
C LEU A 13 29.45 -4.33 -25.41
N ALA A 14 28.24 -4.65 -25.85
CA ALA A 14 27.00 -4.17 -25.22
C ALA A 14 26.69 -5.02 -23.98
N SER A 15 26.99 -4.50 -22.78
CA SER A 15 26.59 -5.12 -21.51
C SER A 15 25.09 -4.91 -21.28
N SER A 16 24.29 -5.96 -21.46
CA SER A 16 22.85 -5.94 -21.17
C SER A 16 22.63 -5.97 -19.65
N LEU A 17 22.10 -4.89 -19.08
CA LEU A 17 21.59 -4.88 -17.71
C LEU A 17 20.28 -5.67 -17.67
N ILE A 18 20.32 -6.89 -17.14
CA ILE A 18 19.12 -7.69 -16.89
C ILE A 18 18.43 -7.11 -15.65
N SER A 19 17.36 -6.32 -15.83
CA SER A 19 16.51 -5.90 -14.73
C SER A 19 15.63 -7.07 -14.30
N LEU A 20 15.90 -7.67 -13.14
CA LEU A 20 14.97 -8.62 -12.53
C LEU A 20 13.69 -7.88 -12.11
N PRO A 21 12.51 -8.49 -12.28
CA PRO A 21 11.29 -7.92 -11.73
C PRO A 21 11.42 -7.81 -10.22
N ALA A 22 11.20 -6.62 -9.66
CA ALA A 22 11.11 -6.45 -8.22
C ALA A 22 9.82 -7.13 -7.75
N GLU A 23 9.95 -8.27 -7.07
CA GLU A 23 8.80 -8.97 -6.54
C GLU A 23 8.29 -8.25 -5.30
N ALA A 24 7.03 -7.80 -5.35
CA ALA A 24 6.48 -7.00 -4.28
C ALA A 24 6.32 -7.84 -3.01
N GLY A 25 7.09 -7.54 -1.96
CA GLY A 25 7.09 -8.31 -0.71
C GLY A 25 5.81 -8.09 0.10
N VAL A 26 5.40 -9.05 0.92
CA VAL A 26 4.30 -8.86 1.89
C VAL A 26 4.86 -8.31 3.20
N LEU A 27 4.38 -7.14 3.63
CA LEU A 27 4.78 -6.50 4.88
C LEU A 27 3.96 -7.01 6.08
N GLY A 28 2.69 -7.35 5.85
CA GLY A 28 1.77 -7.85 6.88
C GLY A 28 0.36 -7.28 6.74
N GLY A 29 -0.47 -7.43 7.78
CA GLY A 29 -1.85 -6.92 7.81
C GLY A 29 -1.96 -5.42 8.08
N ILE A 30 -3.17 -4.87 7.96
CA ILE A 30 -3.49 -3.46 8.26
C ILE A 30 -4.20 -3.35 9.62
N ASP A 31 -3.67 -2.54 10.53
CA ASP A 31 -4.40 -2.12 11.73
C ASP A 31 -5.34 -0.96 11.37
N VAL A 32 -6.59 -1.29 11.07
CA VAL A 32 -7.61 -0.34 10.64
C VAL A 32 -7.94 0.67 11.76
N GLN A 33 -7.86 0.28 13.02
CA GLN A 33 -8.14 1.18 14.15
C GLN A 33 -7.04 2.23 14.30
N LYS A 34 -5.77 1.83 14.16
CA LYS A 34 -4.64 2.76 14.13
C LYS A 34 -4.68 3.65 12.89
N ALA A 35 -5.07 3.09 11.74
CA ALA A 35 -5.28 3.86 10.51
C ALA A 35 -6.31 4.98 10.70
N CYS A 36 -7.47 4.68 11.29
CA CYS A 36 -8.51 5.67 11.57
C CYS A 36 -8.00 6.81 12.48
N LYS A 37 -7.33 6.46 13.58
CA LYS A 37 -6.76 7.47 14.50
C LYS A 37 -5.75 8.38 13.80
N ASN A 38 -4.88 7.81 12.95
CA ASN A 38 -3.86 8.57 12.23
C ASN A 38 -4.43 9.45 11.10
N GLN A 39 -5.49 8.99 10.42
CA GLN A 39 -6.08 9.73 9.29
C GLN A 39 -7.00 10.87 9.75
N TYR A 40 -7.58 10.73 10.94
CA TYR A 40 -8.65 11.59 11.44
C TYR A 40 -8.35 12.11 12.86
N LEU A 41 -7.15 12.69 13.04
CA LEU A 41 -6.63 13.16 14.33
C LEU A 41 -7.54 14.18 15.04
N LEU A 42 -8.41 14.88 14.30
CA LEU A 42 -9.36 15.85 14.85
C LEU A 42 -10.56 15.20 15.56
N TYR A 43 -10.72 13.87 15.47
CA TYR A 43 -11.85 13.14 16.04
C TYR A 43 -11.35 12.16 17.13
N PRO A 44 -11.28 12.59 18.40
CA PRO A 44 -10.72 11.76 19.48
C PRO A 44 -11.51 10.47 19.71
N SER A 45 -12.82 10.47 19.44
CA SER A 45 -13.74 9.34 19.61
C SER A 45 -13.79 8.40 18.39
N ILE A 46 -12.90 8.56 17.41
CA ILE A 46 -12.98 7.79 16.17
C ILE A 46 -12.56 6.32 16.35
N LYS A 47 -13.39 5.41 15.84
CA LYS A 47 -13.16 3.96 15.90
C LYS A 47 -13.29 3.33 14.53
N ALA A 48 -12.49 2.29 14.27
CA ALA A 48 -12.73 1.41 13.14
C ALA A 48 -14.01 0.61 13.41
N ARG A 49 -14.88 0.56 12.40
CA ARG A 49 -16.09 -0.23 12.41
C ARG A 49 -16.24 -0.94 11.08
N LEU A 50 -16.73 -2.17 11.13
CA LEU A 50 -17.19 -2.85 9.94
C LEU A 50 -18.67 -2.50 9.70
N ALA A 51 -18.97 -1.82 8.60
CA ALA A 51 -20.32 -1.37 8.23
C ALA A 51 -21.05 -2.34 7.27
N GLY A 52 -20.49 -3.52 7.04
CA GLY A 52 -20.95 -4.52 6.09
C GLY A 52 -20.19 -5.83 6.29
N SER A 53 -20.09 -6.67 5.26
CA SER A 53 -19.50 -8.02 5.37
C SER A 53 -18.33 -8.28 4.41
N ASN A 54 -17.80 -7.24 3.74
CA ASN A 54 -16.73 -7.40 2.75
C ASN A 54 -15.49 -6.53 3.07
N ALA A 55 -14.39 -6.78 2.36
CA ALA A 55 -13.13 -6.03 2.49
C ALA A 55 -13.31 -4.51 2.47
N TYR A 56 -14.22 -3.99 1.65
CA TYR A 56 -14.43 -2.55 1.47
C TYR A 56 -15.40 -1.93 2.50
N SER A 57 -15.91 -2.73 3.44
CA SER A 57 -16.92 -2.31 4.40
C SER A 57 -16.35 -1.61 5.64
N TRP A 58 -15.03 -1.51 5.77
CA TRP A 58 -14.40 -0.77 6.86
C TRP A 58 -14.71 0.71 6.78
N LYS A 59 -15.04 1.30 7.93
CA LYS A 59 -15.27 2.72 8.12
C LYS A 59 -14.56 3.21 9.37
N CYS A 60 -14.14 4.47 9.33
CA CYS A 60 -13.80 5.21 10.53
C CYS A 60 -15.05 5.92 11.02
N SER A 61 -15.61 5.46 12.13
CA SER A 61 -16.86 5.97 12.68
C SER A 61 -16.59 6.84 13.90
N VAL A 62 -17.16 8.03 13.93
CA VAL A 62 -17.20 8.90 15.11
C VAL A 62 -18.48 8.60 15.86
N TYR A 63 -18.36 8.34 17.15
CA TYR A 63 -19.49 8.01 18.01
C TYR A 63 -19.93 9.21 18.85
N ASP A 64 -21.16 9.13 19.34
CA ASP A 64 -21.66 10.02 20.38
C ASP A 64 -20.91 9.86 21.72
N ALA A 65 -21.23 10.71 22.69
CA ALA A 65 -20.58 10.70 24.00
C ALA A 65 -20.71 9.35 24.74
N PHE A 66 -21.78 8.60 24.45
CA PHE A 66 -22.06 7.30 25.08
C PHE A 66 -21.50 6.10 24.28
N ASN A 67 -20.86 6.33 23.13
CA ASN A 67 -20.34 5.28 22.25
C ASN A 67 -21.41 4.29 21.73
N LEU A 68 -22.67 4.72 21.63
CA LEU A 68 -23.80 3.87 21.25
C LEU A 68 -24.07 3.93 19.75
N ILE A 69 -23.99 5.12 19.15
CA ILE A 69 -24.37 5.33 17.75
C ILE A 69 -23.25 6.03 16.95
N PRO A 70 -22.95 5.57 15.72
CA PRO A 70 -22.06 6.30 14.83
C PRO A 70 -22.77 7.55 14.31
N LEU A 71 -22.25 8.73 14.64
CA LEU A 71 -22.76 10.01 14.14
C LEU A 71 -22.24 10.33 12.74
N ARG A 72 -21.05 9.85 12.41
CA ARG A 72 -20.39 10.11 11.12
C ARG A 72 -19.49 8.95 10.74
N ASN A 73 -19.49 8.61 9.46
CA ASN A 73 -18.61 7.59 8.89
C ASN A 73 -17.68 8.22 7.86
N PHE A 74 -16.42 7.80 7.88
CA PHE A 74 -15.42 8.13 6.88
C PHE A 74 -14.87 6.86 6.25
N SER A 75 -14.37 6.98 5.01
CA SER A 75 -13.64 5.90 4.35
C SER A 75 -12.29 5.68 5.01
N VAL A 76 -11.75 4.47 4.92
CA VAL A 76 -10.37 4.18 5.33
C VAL A 76 -9.47 4.21 4.11
N ASP A 77 -8.46 5.06 4.09
CA ASP A 77 -7.41 4.98 3.07
C ASP A 77 -6.41 3.88 3.45
N MET A 78 -6.65 2.66 2.94
CA MET A 78 -5.84 1.48 3.27
C MET A 78 -4.39 1.64 2.78
N THR A 79 -4.17 2.28 1.64
CA THR A 79 -2.81 2.49 1.10
C THR A 79 -2.02 3.48 1.95
N LYS A 80 -2.63 4.59 2.36
CA LYS A 80 -2.01 5.51 3.33
C LYS A 80 -1.74 4.82 4.66
N ALA A 81 -2.63 3.95 5.11
CA ALA A 81 -2.41 3.14 6.32
C ALA A 81 -1.15 2.27 6.20
N CYS A 82 -0.95 1.59 5.08
CA CYS A 82 0.26 0.80 4.83
C CYS A 82 1.54 1.64 4.88
N LYS A 83 1.54 2.78 4.20
CA LYS A 83 2.71 3.69 4.17
C LYS A 83 3.12 4.14 5.56
N VAL A 84 2.14 4.49 6.39
CA VAL A 84 2.37 4.97 7.76
C VAL A 84 2.73 3.81 8.69
N GLN A 85 1.99 2.71 8.68
CA GLN A 85 2.18 1.60 9.62
C GLN A 85 3.56 0.94 9.50
N TYR A 86 4.06 0.79 8.26
CA TYR A 86 5.34 0.16 7.98
C TYR A 86 6.46 1.16 7.66
N ASN A 87 6.21 2.46 7.84
CA ASN A 87 7.16 3.54 7.53
C ASN A 87 7.82 3.38 6.13
N ASN A 88 7.02 3.01 5.13
CA ASN A 88 7.49 2.71 3.79
C ASN A 88 6.64 3.46 2.75
N PRO A 89 7.18 4.50 2.08
CA PRO A 89 6.41 5.32 1.13
C PRO A 89 5.99 4.57 -0.14
N LYS A 90 6.64 3.45 -0.46
CA LYS A 90 6.30 2.58 -1.58
C LYS A 90 5.23 1.54 -1.21
N ALA A 91 4.90 1.42 0.07
CA ALA A 91 3.91 0.44 0.48
C ALA A 91 2.51 0.78 -0.06
N PHE A 92 1.76 -0.25 -0.41
CA PHE A 92 0.38 -0.15 -0.89
C PHE A 92 -0.48 -1.25 -0.28
N ALA A 93 -1.79 -1.02 -0.26
CA ALA A 93 -2.75 -1.99 0.24
C ALA A 93 -3.27 -2.89 -0.89
N GLU A 94 -3.39 -4.17 -0.59
CA GLU A 94 -4.00 -5.18 -1.44
C GLU A 94 -5.04 -5.96 -0.62
N THR A 95 -6.16 -6.34 -1.23
CA THR A 95 -7.11 -7.30 -0.65
C THR A 95 -7.00 -8.62 -1.38
N THR A 96 -6.96 -9.73 -0.62
CA THR A 96 -6.82 -11.08 -1.19
C THR A 96 -8.12 -11.88 -1.26
N ASN A 97 -9.18 -11.38 -0.64
CA ASN A 97 -10.51 -11.97 -0.74
C ASN A 97 -11.56 -10.89 -0.48
N TRP A 98 -12.26 -10.44 -1.53
CA TRP A 98 -13.33 -9.44 -1.41
C TRP A 98 -14.32 -9.76 -0.29
N THR A 99 -14.72 -11.02 -0.14
CA THR A 99 -15.78 -11.45 0.80
C THR A 99 -15.33 -11.52 2.25
N ASN A 100 -14.02 -11.40 2.51
CA ASN A 100 -13.50 -11.41 3.86
C ASN A 100 -13.06 -9.98 4.25
N PRO A 101 -13.70 -9.34 5.24
CA PRO A 101 -13.32 -8.00 5.67
C PRO A 101 -11.87 -7.90 6.18
N TYR A 102 -11.26 -9.00 6.61
CA TYR A 102 -9.92 -9.03 7.19
C TYR A 102 -8.81 -9.42 6.19
N SER A 103 -9.10 -9.50 4.89
CA SER A 103 -8.15 -9.95 3.85
C SER A 103 -7.16 -8.90 3.37
N TRP A 104 -7.16 -7.70 3.98
CA TRP A 104 -6.24 -6.63 3.63
C TRP A 104 -4.82 -6.93 4.09
N ARG A 105 -3.85 -6.65 3.21
CA ARG A 105 -2.42 -6.72 3.49
C ARG A 105 -1.68 -5.55 2.86
N CYS A 106 -0.51 -5.25 3.40
CA CYS A 106 0.43 -4.29 2.86
C CYS A 106 1.51 -5.00 2.04
N ARG A 107 1.84 -4.43 0.89
CA ARG A 107 2.94 -4.85 0.01
C ARG A 107 3.82 -3.67 -0.38
N PHE A 108 5.00 -3.90 -0.97
CA PHE A 108 5.95 -2.88 -1.42
C PHE A 108 6.79 -3.36 -2.60
#